data_AF-A0A7V3DGX3-F1
#
_entry.id   AF-A0A7V3DGX3-F1
#
_cell.length_a   1.000
_cell.length_b   1.000
_cell.length_c   1.000
_cell.angle_alpha   90.00
_cell.angle_beta   90.00
_cell.angle_gamma   90.00
#
_symmetry.space_group_name_H-M   'P 1'
#
loop_
_entity.id
_entity.type
_entity.pdbx_description
1 polymer ?
#
loop_
_entity_poly.entity_id
_entity_poly.type
_entity_poly.pdbx_seq_one_letter_code
_entity_poly.pdbx_strand_id
1 'polypeptide(L)'
;MGWAIEDRMTQDDVNPITGNAFIADLDENIESLYALLDTHDNPAGAVAVTESEWPVPEGTGNANGNKIFRLREGIERFLVTDINNPAGTAQAQSALAIMWDVISGDEASHFNHVPGGCNVLYMDGHVDYLRYVPPHGTAFPVNEGGFLVHELSHLHEGGHHH
;
A
#
# COMPACT_ATOMS: atom_id res chain seq x y z
N MET A 1 -1.94 0.21 12.96
CA MET A 1 -0.70 0.48 12.20
C MET A 1 -0.62 -0.50 11.05
N GLY A 2 -0.17 -0.07 9.88
CA GLY A 2 -0.16 -0.85 8.63
C GLY A 2 1.25 -1.14 8.10
N TRP A 3 1.34 -1.46 6.82
CA TRP A 3 2.61 -1.71 6.12
C TRP A 3 3.02 -0.50 5.26
N ALA A 4 4.31 -0.34 5.03
CA ALA A 4 4.94 0.71 4.25
C ALA A 4 4.82 0.38 2.75
N ILE A 5 3.65 0.65 2.17
CA ILE A 5 3.42 0.47 0.74
C ILE A 5 4.09 1.63 0.00
N GLU A 6 4.99 1.31 -0.93
CA GLU A 6 5.54 2.30 -1.85
C GLU A 6 4.58 2.54 -3.00
N ASP A 7 4.42 3.79 -3.44
CA ASP A 7 3.58 4.12 -4.59
C ASP A 7 3.90 3.27 -5.82
N ARG A 8 5.18 2.97 -6.08
CA ARG A 8 5.60 2.09 -7.20
C ARG A 8 4.92 0.72 -7.20
N MET A 9 4.60 0.15 -6.04
CA MET A 9 3.96 -1.16 -5.93
C MET A 9 2.53 -1.16 -6.47
N THR A 10 1.97 0.03 -6.67
CA THR A 10 0.57 0.24 -7.07
C THR A 10 0.44 0.74 -8.50
N GLN A 11 1.55 0.79 -9.24
CA GLN A 11 1.61 1.28 -10.62
C GLN A 11 1.50 0.13 -11.63
N ASP A 12 1.05 0.45 -12.83
CA ASP A 12 0.99 -0.49 -13.97
C ASP A 12 2.35 -0.72 -14.65
N ASP A 13 3.39 -0.02 -14.20
CA ASP A 13 4.74 -0.20 -14.72
C ASP A 13 5.23 -1.64 -14.50
N VAL A 14 6.01 -2.14 -15.48
CA VAL A 14 6.57 -3.48 -15.41
C VAL A 14 7.68 -3.52 -14.37
N ASN A 15 7.53 -4.43 -13.40
CA ASN A 15 8.56 -4.82 -12.48
C ASN A 15 9.69 -5.53 -13.24
N PRO A 16 10.92 -4.97 -13.26
CA PRO A 16 12.03 -5.55 -14.02
C PRO A 16 12.53 -6.88 -13.44
N ILE A 17 12.13 -7.25 -12.23
CA ILE A 17 12.56 -8.47 -11.55
C ILE A 17 11.62 -9.64 -11.86
N THR A 18 10.30 -9.42 -11.77
CA THR A 18 9.29 -10.46 -12.00
C THR A 18 8.80 -10.52 -13.45
N GLY A 19 8.85 -9.40 -14.16
CA GLY A 19 8.30 -9.24 -15.52
C GLY A 19 6.79 -8.93 -15.54
N ASN A 20 6.13 -8.86 -14.39
CA ASN A 20 4.72 -8.49 -14.24
C ASN A 20 4.57 -6.97 -14.03
N ALA A 21 3.34 -6.45 -14.13
CA ALA A 21 3.05 -5.11 -13.61
C ALA A 21 3.18 -5.10 -12.07
N PHE A 22 3.68 -4.02 -11.48
CA PHE A 22 3.81 -3.93 -10.03
C PHE A 22 2.48 -4.13 -9.29
N ILE A 23 1.38 -3.57 -9.81
CA ILE A 23 0.05 -3.77 -9.22
C ILE A 23 -0.41 -5.23 -9.26
N ALA A 24 -0.03 -5.99 -10.29
CA ALA A 24 -0.35 -7.41 -10.39
C ALA A 24 0.46 -8.23 -9.36
N ASP A 25 1.73 -7.90 -9.17
CA ASP A 25 2.53 -8.50 -8.09
C ASP A 25 1.95 -8.16 -6.71
N LEU A 26 1.42 -6.95 -6.52
CA LEU A 26 0.78 -6.54 -5.27
C LEU A 26 -0.53 -7.30 -5.00
N ASP A 27 -1.35 -7.53 -6.03
CA ASP A 27 -2.58 -8.34 -5.92
C ASP A 27 -2.26 -9.77 -5.45
N GLU A 28 -1.29 -10.44 -6.10
CA GLU A 28 -0.82 -11.77 -5.68
C GLU A 28 -0.26 -11.79 -4.24
N ASN A 29 0.44 -10.72 -3.85
CA ASN A 29 0.92 -10.57 -2.48
C ASN A 29 -0.26 -10.50 -1.51
N ILE A 30 -1.27 -9.66 -1.79
CA ILE A 30 -2.46 -9.44 -0.96
C ILE A 30 -3.22 -10.76 -0.75
N GLU A 31 -3.43 -11.53 -1.81
CA GLU A 31 -4.03 -12.87 -1.73
C GLU A 31 -3.21 -13.80 -0.81
N SER A 32 -1.88 -13.75 -0.91
CA SER A 32 -1.00 -14.53 -0.03
C SER A 32 -1.07 -14.11 1.43
N LEU A 33 -1.23 -12.81 1.71
CA LEU A 33 -1.43 -12.30 3.07
C LEU A 33 -2.80 -12.68 3.62
N TYR A 34 -3.84 -12.60 2.79
CA TYR A 34 -5.18 -13.04 3.15
C TYR A 34 -5.16 -14.52 3.56
N ALA A 35 -4.56 -15.39 2.73
CA ALA A 35 -4.41 -16.80 3.05
C ALA A 35 -3.65 -17.02 4.38
N LEU A 36 -2.61 -16.22 4.64
CA LEU A 36 -1.86 -16.28 5.90
C LEU A 36 -2.71 -15.84 7.10
N LEU A 37 -3.51 -14.78 6.98
CA LEU A 37 -4.43 -14.34 8.02
C LEU A 37 -5.50 -15.40 8.31
N ASP A 38 -6.04 -16.03 7.26
CA ASP A 38 -7.08 -17.06 7.35
C ASP A 38 -6.58 -18.38 7.97
N THR A 39 -5.26 -18.63 7.97
CA THR A 39 -4.69 -19.78 8.70
C THR A 39 -4.77 -19.66 10.23
N HIS A 40 -5.22 -18.52 10.76
CA HIS A 40 -5.32 -18.26 12.19
C HIS A 40 -6.78 -18.18 12.65
N ASP A 41 -7.28 -19.25 13.25
CA ASP A 41 -8.66 -19.40 13.73
C ASP A 41 -8.99 -18.56 14.98
N ASN A 42 -8.09 -17.68 15.41
CA ASN A 42 -8.30 -16.82 16.57
C ASN A 42 -7.70 -15.41 16.37
N PRO A 43 -8.26 -14.38 17.04
CA PRO A 43 -7.80 -13.00 16.90
C PRO A 43 -6.33 -12.79 17.27
N ALA A 44 -5.78 -13.56 18.21
CA ALA A 44 -4.40 -13.38 18.65
C ALA A 44 -3.38 -13.77 17.55
N GLY A 45 -3.68 -14.82 16.79
CA GLY A 45 -2.89 -15.23 15.63
C GLY A 45 -2.93 -14.20 14.51
N ALA A 46 -4.12 -13.71 14.17
CA ALA A 46 -4.28 -12.63 13.18
C ALA A 46 -3.52 -11.36 13.60
N VAL A 47 -3.61 -10.96 14.88
CA VAL A 47 -2.83 -9.83 15.42
C VAL A 47 -1.33 -10.06 15.23
N ALA A 48 -0.83 -11.25 15.54
CA ALA A 48 0.60 -11.56 15.38
C ALA A 48 1.07 -11.41 13.92
N VAL A 49 0.25 -11.82 12.95
CA VAL A 49 0.52 -11.59 11.51
C VAL A 49 0.51 -10.10 11.19
N THR A 50 -0.53 -9.37 11.61
CA THR A 50 -0.62 -7.92 11.34
C THR A 50 0.50 -7.11 11.99
N GLU A 51 1.10 -7.59 13.08
CA GLU A 51 2.25 -6.94 13.72
C GLU A 51 3.61 -7.36 13.14
N SER A 52 3.63 -8.32 12.20
CA SER A 52 4.84 -8.81 11.55
C SER A 52 5.14 -8.09 10.22
N GLU A 53 6.41 -8.10 9.83
CA GLU A 53 6.80 -7.75 8.46
C GLU A 53 6.10 -8.72 7.50
N TRP A 54 5.59 -8.21 6.40
CA TRP A 54 4.90 -9.04 5.41
C TRP A 54 5.92 -9.68 4.47
N PRO A 55 6.10 -11.01 4.52
CA PRO A 55 6.98 -11.71 3.57
C PRO A 55 6.32 -11.76 2.20
N VAL A 56 7.07 -11.38 1.17
CA VAL A 56 6.62 -11.38 -0.23
C VAL A 56 7.70 -11.97 -1.14
N PRO A 57 7.40 -12.39 -2.37
CA PRO A 57 8.42 -12.79 -3.34
C PRO A 57 9.52 -11.74 -3.54
N GLU A 58 10.69 -12.19 -3.96
CA GLU A 58 11.81 -11.29 -4.25
C GLU A 58 11.44 -10.31 -5.38
N GLY A 59 11.74 -9.03 -5.18
CA GLY A 59 11.42 -7.97 -6.14
C GLY A 59 10.07 -7.31 -5.95
N THR A 60 9.16 -7.89 -5.16
CA THR A 60 7.80 -7.34 -4.96
C THR A 60 7.65 -6.59 -3.63
N GLY A 61 8.65 -6.69 -2.75
CA GLY A 61 8.70 -5.99 -1.47
C GLY A 61 9.41 -4.64 -1.53
N ASN A 62 9.59 -4.02 -0.37
CA ASN A 62 10.18 -2.69 -0.26
C ASN A 62 11.60 -2.62 -0.82
N ALA A 63 11.93 -1.51 -1.49
CA ALA A 63 13.21 -1.32 -2.18
C ALA A 63 13.62 -2.51 -3.07
N ASN A 64 12.65 -3.11 -3.77
CA ASN A 64 12.78 -4.34 -4.58
C ASN A 64 13.22 -5.59 -3.78
N GLY A 65 13.00 -5.61 -2.48
CA GLY A 65 13.30 -6.75 -1.61
C GLY A 65 12.20 -7.82 -1.62
N ASN A 66 12.23 -8.67 -0.60
CA ASN A 66 11.29 -9.78 -0.39
C ASN A 66 10.42 -9.59 0.86
N LYS A 67 10.27 -8.33 1.32
CA LYS A 67 9.47 -7.97 2.49
C LYS A 67 8.82 -6.62 2.29
N ILE A 68 7.57 -6.49 2.70
CA ILE A 68 6.93 -5.18 2.93
C ILE A 68 6.99 -4.91 4.42
N PHE A 69 7.63 -3.80 4.79
CA PHE A 69 7.89 -3.48 6.18
C PHE A 69 6.67 -2.91 6.88
N ARG A 70 6.54 -3.12 8.18
CA ARG A 70 5.61 -2.45 9.09
C ARG A 70 5.97 -0.98 9.21
N LEU A 71 4.95 -0.13 9.16
CA LEU A 71 5.09 1.29 9.49
C LEU A 71 5.58 1.43 10.93
N ARG A 72 6.72 2.10 11.07
CA ARG A 72 7.36 2.46 12.34
C ARG A 72 8.26 3.65 12.12
N GLU A 73 8.61 4.35 13.19
CA GLU A 73 9.52 5.48 13.11
C GLU A 73 10.85 5.10 12.45
N GLY A 74 11.25 5.89 11.47
CA GLY A 74 12.47 5.69 10.72
C GLY A 74 12.41 4.58 9.67
N ILE A 75 11.25 4.01 9.32
CA ILE A 75 11.17 2.94 8.30
C ILE A 75 11.61 3.40 6.90
N GLU A 76 11.47 4.69 6.59
CA GLU A 76 11.89 5.29 5.32
C GLU A 76 13.36 5.03 4.99
N ARG A 77 14.21 4.79 6.01
CA ARG A 77 15.64 4.56 5.83
C ARG A 77 15.92 3.32 4.97
N PHE A 78 14.99 2.36 4.99
CA PHE A 78 15.08 1.14 4.20
C PHE A 78 14.64 1.35 2.74
N LEU A 79 14.09 2.51 2.42
CA LEU A 79 13.68 2.91 1.08
C LEU A 79 14.70 3.84 0.41
N VAL A 80 15.71 4.31 1.16
CA VAL A 80 16.79 5.14 0.61
C VAL A 80 17.75 4.25 -0.16
N THR A 81 17.74 4.36 -1.48
CA THR A 81 18.61 3.58 -2.39
C THR A 81 19.95 4.25 -2.66
N ASP A 82 20.02 5.58 -2.61
CA ASP A 82 21.27 6.35 -2.73
C ASP A 82 21.66 6.98 -1.39
N ILE A 83 22.58 6.33 -0.67
CA ILE A 83 23.09 6.81 0.62
C ILE A 83 23.94 8.09 0.50
N ASN A 84 24.43 8.41 -0.71
CA ASN A 84 25.24 9.62 -0.92
C ASN A 84 24.37 10.85 -1.18
N ASN A 85 23.05 10.67 -1.37
CA ASN A 85 22.10 11.78 -1.48
C ASN A 85 21.61 12.20 -0.08
N PRO A 86 22.09 13.32 0.49
CA PRO A 86 21.68 13.76 1.81
C PRO A 86 20.19 14.13 1.91
N ALA A 87 19.50 14.35 0.78
CA ALA A 87 18.06 14.59 0.73
C ALA A 87 17.23 13.29 0.61
N GLY A 88 17.85 12.14 0.41
CA GLY A 88 17.16 10.88 0.12
C GLY A 88 16.19 10.43 1.23
N THR A 89 16.56 10.63 2.50
CA THR A 89 15.67 10.32 3.64
C THR A 89 14.43 11.21 3.64
N ALA A 90 14.57 12.51 3.37
CA ALA A 90 13.43 13.43 3.35
C ALA A 90 12.47 13.05 2.20
N GLN A 91 13.00 12.75 1.02
CA GLN A 91 12.20 12.29 -0.12
C GLN A 91 11.46 10.98 0.18
N ALA A 92 12.10 10.05 0.87
CA ALA A 92 11.46 8.79 1.27
C ALA A 92 10.33 9.01 2.29
N GLN A 93 10.48 9.93 3.25
CA GLN A 93 9.37 10.25 4.17
C GLN A 93 8.21 10.95 3.47
N SER A 94 8.49 11.86 2.53
CA SER A 94 7.46 12.57 1.76
C SER A 94 6.72 11.68 0.75
N ALA A 95 7.18 10.45 0.51
CA ALA A 95 6.51 9.51 -0.40
C ALA A 95 5.69 8.43 0.33
N LEU A 96 5.91 8.23 1.63
CA LEU A 96 5.23 7.19 2.40
C LEU A 96 3.92 7.70 3.00
N ALA A 97 2.80 7.27 2.44
CA ALA A 97 1.48 7.49 3.01
C ALA A 97 1.31 6.68 4.31
N ILE A 98 0.83 7.33 5.37
CA ILE A 98 0.61 6.71 6.69
C ILE A 98 -0.86 6.73 7.14
N MET A 99 -1.66 7.65 6.61
CA MET A 99 -3.11 7.74 6.88
C MET A 99 -3.79 8.52 5.76
N TRP A 100 -5.05 8.21 5.45
CA TRP A 100 -5.83 8.89 4.43
C TRP A 100 -7.32 8.87 4.74
N ASP A 101 -8.08 9.73 4.05
CA ASP A 101 -9.55 9.69 4.02
C ASP A 101 -10.08 8.43 3.33
N VAL A 102 -11.36 8.11 3.55
CA VAL A 102 -12.02 6.97 2.87
C VAL A 102 -11.91 7.11 1.35
N ILE A 103 -11.46 6.05 0.70
CA ILE A 103 -11.36 5.89 -0.75
C ILE A 103 -12.52 5.02 -1.26
N SER A 104 -12.99 5.27 -2.48
CA SER A 104 -13.99 4.43 -3.17
C SER A 104 -13.67 4.35 -4.68
N GLY A 105 -13.75 3.15 -5.24
CA GLY A 105 -13.46 2.90 -6.67
C GLY A 105 -14.70 2.91 -7.56
N ASP A 106 -15.88 2.87 -6.97
CA ASP A 106 -17.17 2.68 -7.62
C ASP A 106 -17.96 3.98 -7.78
N GLU A 107 -17.94 4.85 -6.77
CA GLU A 107 -18.78 6.07 -6.76
C GLU A 107 -18.09 7.28 -6.13
N ALA A 108 -18.02 8.39 -6.88
CA ALA A 108 -17.44 9.65 -6.38
C ALA A 108 -18.14 10.20 -5.11
N SER A 109 -19.38 9.77 -4.83
CA SER A 109 -20.16 10.11 -3.63
C SER A 109 -19.65 9.45 -2.34
N HIS A 110 -18.87 8.39 -2.44
CA HIS A 110 -18.31 7.70 -1.28
C HIS A 110 -16.99 8.32 -0.77
N PHE A 111 -16.44 9.31 -1.49
CA PHE A 111 -15.32 10.10 -0.99
C PHE A 111 -15.77 11.11 0.07
N ASN A 112 -14.93 11.31 1.09
CA ASN A 112 -15.13 12.36 2.11
C ASN A 112 -15.14 13.78 1.51
N HIS A 113 -14.53 13.98 0.33
CA HIS A 113 -14.42 15.28 -0.34
C HIS A 113 -14.86 15.20 -1.81
N VAL A 114 -15.91 15.93 -2.18
CA VAL A 114 -16.39 16.09 -3.57
C VAL A 114 -15.76 17.37 -4.16
N PRO A 115 -15.14 17.35 -5.37
CA PRO A 115 -15.25 16.34 -6.42
C PRO A 115 -14.14 15.26 -6.37
N GLY A 116 -14.39 14.16 -5.65
CA GLY A 116 -13.60 12.91 -5.62
C GLY A 116 -12.12 13.06 -5.24
N GLY A 117 -11.76 12.75 -4.01
CA GLY A 117 -10.36 12.68 -3.57
C GLY A 117 -10.20 12.58 -2.06
N CYS A 118 -8.95 12.42 -1.61
CA CYS A 118 -8.60 12.21 -0.21
C CYS A 118 -7.49 13.14 0.24
N ASN A 119 -7.57 13.60 1.49
CA ASN A 119 -6.38 14.08 2.17
C ASN A 119 -5.52 12.88 2.56
N VAL A 120 -4.23 12.97 2.27
CA VAL A 120 -3.25 11.90 2.54
C VAL A 120 -2.16 12.48 3.43
N LEU A 121 -1.98 11.88 4.61
CA LEU A 121 -0.91 12.19 5.54
C LEU A 121 0.30 11.31 5.22
N TYR A 122 1.46 11.94 5.09
CA TYR A 122 2.74 11.29 4.82
C TYR A 122 3.62 11.21 6.07
N MET A 123 4.69 10.40 5.99
CA MET A 123 5.54 10.08 7.13
C MET A 123 6.33 11.27 7.69
N ASP A 124 6.63 12.28 6.88
CA ASP A 124 7.24 13.55 7.33
C ASP A 124 6.22 14.50 8.00
N GLY A 125 4.95 14.10 8.08
CA GLY A 125 3.86 14.86 8.68
C GLY A 125 3.17 15.85 7.75
N HIS A 126 3.55 15.95 6.47
CA HIS A 126 2.80 16.78 5.53
C HIS A 126 1.50 16.09 5.10
N VAL A 127 0.53 16.89 4.68
CA VAL A 127 -0.73 16.42 4.10
C VAL A 127 -0.84 16.98 2.70
N ASP A 128 -1.16 16.13 1.73
CA ASP A 128 -1.51 16.53 0.36
C ASP A 128 -2.92 16.07 0.01
N TYR A 129 -3.59 16.83 -0.86
CA TYR A 129 -4.89 16.45 -1.39
C TYR A 129 -4.70 15.74 -2.73
N LEU A 130 -4.97 14.44 -2.75
CA LEU A 130 -4.96 13.66 -3.98
C LEU A 130 -6.38 13.56 -4.53
N ARG A 131 -6.56 14.09 -5.74
CA ARG A 131 -7.82 13.98 -6.48
C ARG A 131 -7.90 12.61 -7.14
N TYR A 132 -9.01 11.89 -6.96
CA TYR A 132 -9.25 10.66 -7.72
C TYR A 132 -9.56 10.98 -9.18
N VAL A 133 -8.84 10.34 -10.11
CA VAL A 133 -9.02 10.49 -11.55
C VAL A 133 -9.44 9.13 -12.14
N PRO A 134 -10.71 8.95 -12.53
CA PRO A 134 -11.16 7.70 -13.11
C PRO A 134 -10.41 7.34 -14.41
N PRO A 135 -10.24 6.04 -14.73
CA PRO A 135 -10.74 4.89 -13.96
C PRO A 135 -9.76 4.37 -12.89
N HIS A 136 -8.47 4.71 -12.96
CA HIS A 136 -7.43 4.05 -12.16
C HIS A 136 -6.96 4.87 -10.93
N GLY A 137 -7.40 6.12 -10.80
CA GLY A 137 -6.94 7.06 -9.78
C GLY A 137 -5.65 7.79 -10.18
N THR A 138 -4.88 8.23 -9.19
CA THR A 138 -3.67 9.05 -9.43
C THR A 138 -2.39 8.46 -8.83
N ALA A 139 -2.38 8.19 -7.53
CA ALA A 139 -1.22 7.72 -6.79
C ALA A 139 -1.71 7.08 -5.50
N PHE A 140 -0.93 6.17 -4.93
CA PHE A 140 -1.29 5.53 -3.66
C PHE A 140 -1.45 6.58 -2.55
N PRO A 141 -2.53 6.53 -1.75
CA PRO A 141 -3.58 5.50 -1.68
C PRO A 141 -4.84 5.79 -2.52
N VAL A 142 -4.84 6.83 -3.35
CA VAL A 142 -5.99 7.25 -4.18
C VAL A 142 -5.86 6.70 -5.61
N ASN A 143 -5.65 5.39 -5.69
CA ASN A 143 -5.57 4.60 -6.93
C ASN A 143 -5.99 3.15 -6.68
N GLU A 144 -5.93 2.31 -7.72
CA GLU A 144 -6.32 0.91 -7.64
C GLU A 144 -5.59 0.11 -6.56
N GLY A 145 -4.28 0.30 -6.38
CA GLY A 145 -3.55 -0.37 -5.30
C GLY A 145 -4.04 0.04 -3.90
N GLY A 146 -4.51 1.27 -3.74
CA GLY A 146 -5.23 1.71 -2.55
C GLY A 146 -6.49 0.89 -2.29
N PHE A 147 -7.28 0.61 -3.34
CA PHE A 147 -8.48 -0.23 -3.23
C PHE A 147 -8.12 -1.65 -2.84
N LEU A 148 -7.10 -2.27 -3.43
CA LEU A 148 -6.67 -3.62 -3.03
C LEU A 148 -6.34 -3.70 -1.53
N VAL A 149 -5.63 -2.69 -1.00
CA VAL A 149 -5.31 -2.59 0.44
C VAL A 149 -6.55 -2.31 1.30
N HIS A 150 -7.53 -1.56 0.79
CA HIS A 150 -8.81 -1.32 1.45
C HIS A 150 -9.65 -2.59 1.56
N GLU A 151 -9.77 -3.35 0.47
CA GLU A 151 -10.50 -4.62 0.44
C GLU A 151 -9.90 -5.64 1.42
N LEU A 152 -8.56 -5.68 1.56
CA LEU A 152 -7.89 -6.48 2.60
C LEU A 152 -8.40 -6.15 4.02
N SER A 153 -8.85 -4.93 4.29
CA SER A 153 -9.36 -4.53 5.62
C SER A 153 -10.83 -4.91 5.86
N HIS A 154 -11.59 -5.17 4.79
CA HIS A 154 -13.00 -5.55 4.84
C HIS A 154 -13.16 -7.06 4.84
N LEU A 155 -12.53 -7.74 5.80
CA LEU A 155 -12.61 -9.20 5.99
C LEU A 155 -14.05 -9.69 6.32
N HIS A 156 -15.00 -9.51 5.38
CA HIS A 156 -16.35 -10.04 5.30
C HIS A 156 -17.02 -9.60 3.97
N GLU A 157 -17.01 -10.44 2.95
CA GLU A 157 -18.16 -11.28 2.54
C GLU A 157 -17.87 -11.90 1.16
N GLY A 158 -17.76 -13.23 1.15
CA GLY A 158 -17.85 -14.12 -0.02
C GLY A 158 -17.64 -13.54 -1.42
N GLY A 159 -16.43 -13.72 -1.92
CA GLY A 159 -16.15 -14.20 -3.27
C GLY A 159 -16.84 -13.49 -4.43
N HIS A 160 -16.24 -12.41 -4.92
CA HIS A 160 -16.46 -11.97 -6.30
C HIS A 160 -15.15 -11.39 -6.87
N HIS A 161 -14.30 -12.25 -7.43
CA HIS A 161 -13.61 -11.85 -8.65
C HIS A 161 -14.70 -11.73 -9.72
N HIS A 162 -14.98 -10.53 -10.22
CA HIS A 162 -15.41 -10.24 -11.59
C HIS A 162 -15.48 -8.73 -11.83
#